data_AF-A0AAW1JMY3-F1
#
_entry.id   AF-A0AAW1JMY3-F1
#
_cell.length_a   1.000
_cell.length_b   1.000
_cell.length_c   1.000
_cell.angle_alpha   90.00
_cell.angle_beta   90.00
_cell.angle_gamma   90.00
#
_symmetry.space_group_name_H-M   'P 1'
#
loop_
_entity.id
_entity.type
_entity.pdbx_description
1 polymer ?
#
loop_
_entity_poly.entity_id
_entity_poly.type
_entity_poly.pdbx_seq_one_letter_code
_entity_poly.pdbx_strand_id
1 'polypeptide(L)'
;MGPQFGVPKFDGKSSFTLWQRRMKDLLVNIGLARALIEDGGKSEKFSDADWEEICTKCASSIRLCISDSVINSVLDDDSPSKI
;
A
#
# COMPACT_ATOMS: atom_id res chain seq x y z
N MET A 1 -1.96 11.37 23.12
CA MET A 1 -1.74 11.21 21.67
C MET A 1 -2.53 9.99 21.23
N GLY A 2 -3.63 10.16 20.49
CA GLY A 2 -4.53 9.05 20.09
C GLY A 2 -3.84 8.10 19.10
N PRO A 3 -4.36 6.86 18.93
CA PRO A 3 -3.69 5.82 18.17
C PRO A 3 -3.47 6.30 16.73
N GLN A 4 -2.20 6.40 16.37
CA GLN A 4 -1.70 6.66 15.04
C GLN A 4 -2.26 5.57 14.13
N PHE A 5 -3.30 5.89 13.36
CA PHE A 5 -4.17 5.02 12.56
C PHE A 5 -3.61 3.60 12.37
N GLY A 6 -3.88 2.73 13.35
CA GLY A 6 -3.22 1.42 13.47
C GLY A 6 -3.82 0.42 12.50
N VAL A 7 -3.42 0.48 11.24
CA VAL A 7 -3.64 -0.66 10.33
C VAL A 7 -2.65 -1.75 10.75
N PRO A 8 -3.13 -2.92 11.20
CA PRO A 8 -2.23 -4.01 11.55
C PRO A 8 -1.42 -4.42 10.32
N LYS A 9 -0.15 -4.77 10.53
CA LYS A 9 0.69 -5.29 9.45
C LYS A 9 0.03 -6.51 8.82
N PHE A 10 0.01 -6.57 7.49
CA PHE A 10 -0.46 -7.77 6.80
C PHE A 10 0.60 -8.88 6.89
N ASP A 11 0.19 -10.01 7.44
CA ASP A 11 1.04 -11.17 7.73
C ASP A 11 0.82 -12.33 6.75
N GLY A 12 -0.05 -12.17 5.75
CA GLY A 12 -0.41 -13.21 4.78
C GLY A 12 -1.41 -14.25 5.31
N LYS A 13 -1.75 -14.23 6.60
CA LYS A 13 -2.67 -15.19 7.25
C LYS A 13 -4.05 -14.59 7.50
N SER A 14 -4.07 -13.28 7.74
CA SER A 14 -5.29 -12.50 7.96
C SER A 14 -6.06 -12.25 6.65
N SER A 15 -7.33 -11.85 6.76
CA SER A 15 -8.15 -11.52 5.59
C SER A 15 -7.56 -10.34 4.82
N PHE A 16 -7.01 -10.60 3.64
CA PHE A 16 -6.47 -9.57 2.75
C PHE A 16 -7.51 -8.51 2.43
N THR A 17 -8.78 -8.89 2.19
CA THR A 17 -9.87 -7.95 1.92
C THR A 17 -10.11 -6.99 3.08
N LEU A 18 -10.06 -7.47 4.33
CA LEU A 18 -10.20 -6.62 5.51
C LEU A 18 -9.02 -5.67 5.65
N TRP A 19 -7.79 -6.19 5.48
CA TRP A 19 -6.58 -5.37 5.53
C TRP A 19 -6.58 -4.30 4.44
N GLN A 20 -6.95 -4.66 3.20
CA GLN A 20 -7.05 -3.74 2.07
C GLN A 20 -8.07 -2.62 2.33
N ARG A 21 -9.23 -2.92 2.94
CA ARG A 21 -10.20 -1.88 3.34
C ARG A 21 -9.60 -0.91 4.36
N ARG A 22 -8.93 -1.43 5.39
CA ARG A 22 -8.24 -0.59 6.40
C ARG A 22 -7.11 0.24 5.79
N MET A 23 -6.39 -0.31 4.81
CA MET A 23 -5.35 0.39 4.07
C MET A 23 -5.92 1.55 3.25
N LYS A 24 -7.05 1.32 2.55
CA LYS A 24 -7.76 2.38 1.82
C LYS A 24 -8.20 3.51 2.77
N ASP A 25 -8.77 3.17 3.93
CA ASP A 25 -9.16 4.15 4.95
C ASP A 25 -7.96 4.96 5.47
N LEU A 26 -6.81 4.29 5.71
CA LEU A 26 -5.57 4.95 6.11
C LEU A 26 -5.10 5.95 5.05
N LEU A 27 -5.02 5.52 3.78
CA LEU A 27 -4.59 6.35 2.67
C LEU A 27 -5.49 7.60 2.51
N VAL A 28 -6.80 7.46 2.72
CA VAL A 28 -7.72 8.62 2.77
C VAL A 28 -7.37 9.56 3.93
N ASN A 29 -7.17 9.02 5.13
CA ASN A 29 -6.87 9.80 6.34
C ASN A 29 -5.53 10.56 6.27
N ILE A 30 -4.54 10.04 5.53
CA ILE A 30 -3.24 10.72 5.32
C ILE A 30 -3.21 11.59 4.05
N GLY A 31 -4.37 11.85 3.43
CA GLY A 31 -4.49 12.74 2.27
C GLY A 31 -4.09 12.12 0.93
N LEU A 32 -3.88 10.80 0.88
CA LEU A 32 -3.51 10.04 -0.33
C LEU A 32 -4.72 9.38 -1.02
N ALA A 33 -5.95 9.83 -0.75
CA ALA A 33 -7.17 9.33 -1.39
C ALA A 33 -7.09 9.34 -2.93
N ARG A 34 -6.29 10.25 -3.52
CA ARG A 34 -6.08 10.36 -4.96
C ARG A 34 -5.37 9.16 -5.57
N ALA A 35 -4.54 8.45 -4.79
CA ALA A 35 -3.89 7.23 -5.24
C ALA A 35 -4.86 6.04 -5.39
N LEU A 36 -6.10 6.16 -4.91
CA LEU A 36 -7.11 5.09 -4.91
C LEU A 36 -8.04 5.12 -6.14
N ILE A 37 -7.84 6.06 -7.07
CA ILE A 37 -8.69 6.18 -8.27
C ILE A 37 -8.39 5.01 -9.21
N GLU A 38 -9.37 4.11 -9.39
CA GLU A 38 -9.22 2.83 -10.13
C GLU A 38 -8.88 2.97 -11.62
N ASP A 39 -9.11 4.14 -12.23
CA ASP A 39 -9.00 4.35 -13.68
C ASP A 39 -7.65 4.96 -14.12
N GLY A 40 -6.55 4.56 -13.48
CA GLY A 40 -5.18 4.99 -13.83
C GLY A 40 -4.92 6.50 -13.68
N GLY A 41 -5.75 7.19 -12.90
CA GLY A 41 -5.93 8.63 -13.02
C GLY A 41 -4.82 9.48 -12.39
N LYS A 42 -3.67 9.60 -13.08
CA LYS A 42 -3.02 10.91 -13.16
C LYS A 42 -4.08 11.86 -13.77
N SER A 43 -4.85 12.52 -12.92
CA SER A 43 -5.79 13.54 -13.40
C SER A 43 -4.97 14.58 -14.17
N GLU A 44 -5.50 15.14 -15.26
CA GLU A 44 -4.87 16.28 -15.98
C GLU A 44 -4.48 17.45 -15.05
N LYS A 45 -5.05 17.47 -13.84
CA LYS A 45 -4.78 18.42 -12.77
C LYS A 45 -3.48 18.18 -11.98
N PHE A 46 -2.80 17.05 -12.15
CA PHE A 46 -1.54 16.74 -11.48
C PHE A 46 -0.38 16.72 -12.47
N SER A 47 0.73 17.35 -12.10
CA SER A 47 2.00 17.17 -12.80
C SER A 47 2.50 15.73 -12.64
N ASP A 48 3.39 15.27 -13.52
CA ASP A 48 4.07 13.98 -13.37
C ASP A 48 4.76 13.87 -12.00
N ALA A 49 5.42 14.95 -11.57
CA ALA A 49 6.13 15.00 -10.29
C ALA A 49 5.18 14.87 -9.08
N ASP A 50 4.04 15.57 -9.11
CA ASP A 50 3.04 15.48 -8.02
C ASP A 50 2.44 14.08 -7.96
N TRP A 51 2.17 13.48 -9.12
CA TRP A 51 1.64 12.13 -9.22
C TRP A 51 2.65 11.07 -8.74
N GLU A 52 3.92 11.22 -9.11
CA GLU A 52 5.01 10.36 -8.65
C GLU A 52 5.19 10.45 -7.13
N GLU A 53 5.08 11.66 -6.56
CA GLU A 53 5.16 11.84 -5.11
C GLU A 53 4.02 11.14 -4.38
N ILE A 54 2.78 11.28 -4.88
CA ILE A 54 1.60 10.59 -4.34
C ILE A 54 1.77 9.07 -4.42
N CYS A 55 2.23 8.56 -5.57
CA CYS A 55 2.49 7.14 -5.77
C CYS A 55 3.57 6.63 -4.80
N THR A 56 4.68 7.37 -4.65
CA THR A 56 5.80 7.03 -3.77
C THR A 56 5.37 6.97 -2.30
N LYS A 57 4.61 7.98 -1.84
CA LYS A 57 4.07 8.02 -0.47
C LYS A 57 3.07 6.89 -0.22
N CYS A 58 2.21 6.60 -1.20
CA CYS A 58 1.25 5.50 -1.14
C CYS A 58 1.98 4.15 -1.01
N ALA A 59 2.93 3.88 -1.91
CA ALA A 59 3.72 2.65 -1.90
C ALA A 59 4.53 2.48 -0.61
N SER A 60 5.12 3.57 -0.10
CA SER A 60 5.82 3.55 1.18
C SER A 60 4.90 3.21 2.34
N SER A 61 3.69 3.79 2.39
CA SER A 61 2.71 3.53 3.44
C SER A 61 2.22 2.08 3.43
N ILE A 62 1.98 1.54 2.23
CA ILE A 62 1.62 0.13 2.04
C ILE A 62 2.75 -0.77 2.56
N ARG A 63 4.01 -0.53 2.16
CA ARG A 63 5.16 -1.32 2.62
C ARG A 63 5.33 -1.32 4.14
N LEU A 64 5.14 -0.17 4.79
CA LEU A 64 5.22 -0.07 6.25
C LEU A 64 4.13 -0.88 6.98
N CYS A 65 3.04 -1.17 6.29
CA CYS A 65 1.90 -1.93 6.81
C CYS A 65 1.91 -3.39 6.35
N ILE A 66 3.04 -3.89 5.86
CA ILE A 66 3.28 -5.31 5.57
C ILE A 66 4.27 -5.87 6.60
N SER A 67 4.07 -7.13 6.98
CA SER A 67 4.97 -7.88 7.86
C SER A 67 6.29 -8.20 7.15
N ASP A 68 7.41 -8.16 7.88
CA ASP A 68 8.72 -8.56 7.39
C ASP A 68 8.71 -10.00 6.84
N SER A 69 7.87 -10.86 7.40
CA SER A 69 7.66 -12.24 6.91
C SER A 69 7.10 -12.29 5.49
N VAL A 70 6.19 -11.37 5.12
CA VAL A 70 5.59 -11.30 3.79
C VAL A 70 6.53 -10.63 2.79
N ILE A 71 7.27 -9.62 3.24
CA ILE A 71 8.31 -8.96 2.41
C ILE A 71 9.38 -9.98 2.00
N ASN A 72 9.82 -10.82 2.94
CA ASN A 72 10.83 -11.83 2.66
C ASN A 72 10.29 -12.99 1.79
N SER A 73 9.02 -13.39 1.95
CA SER A 73 8.40 -14.41 1.09
C SER A 73 8.29 -14.00 -0.38
N VAL A 74 8.17 -12.71 -0.70
CA VAL A 74 8.17 -12.23 -2.09
C VAL A 74 9.58 -12.19 -2.69
N LEU A 75 10.63 -12.03 -1.85
CA LEU A 75 12.02 -12.02 -2.30
C LEU A 75 12.61 -13.43 -2.46
N ASP A 76 12.11 -14.42 -1.72
CA ASP A 76 12.56 -15.82 -1.82
C ASP A 76 11.95 -16.57 -3.03
N ASP A 77 10.85 -16.04 -3.61
CA ASP A 77 10.13 -16.64 -4.74
C ASP A 77 10.73 -16.25 -6.12
N ASP A 78 11.80 -15.43 -6.18
CA ASP A 78 12.54 -15.14 -7.43
C ASP A 78 13.51 -16.28 -7.84
N SER A 79 13.43 -17.43 -7.18
CA SER A 79 14.04 -18.65 -7.70
C SER A 79 13.03 -19.35 -8.63
N PRO A 80 13.23 -19.36 -9.96
CA PRO A 80 12.51 -20.25 -10.86
C PRO A 80 13.01 -21.67 -10.60
N SER A 81 12.56 -22.27 -9.51
CA SER A 81 12.91 -23.62 -9.13
C SER A 81 11.64 -24.44 -8.98
N LYS A 82 11.30 -25.04 -10.13
CA LYS A 82 10.58 -26.30 -10.34
C LYS A 82 9.06 -26.19 -10.52
N ILE A 83 8.68 -25.98 -11.78
CA ILE A 83 7.65 -26.80 -12.44
C ILE A 83 8.29 -27.43 -13.67
#